data_AF-A0A8T4FK09-F1
#
_entry.id   AF-A0A8T4FK09-F1
#
_cell.length_a   1.000
_cell.length_b   1.000
_cell.length_c   1.000
_cell.angle_alpha   90.00
_cell.angle_beta   90.00
_cell.angle_gamma   90.00
#
_symmetry.space_group_name_H-M   'P 1'
#
loop_
_entity.id
_entity.type
_entity.pdbx_description
1 polymer ?
#
loop_
_entity_poly.entity_id
_entity_poly.type
_entity_poly.pdbx_seq_one_letter_code
_entity_poly.pdbx_strand_id
1 'polypeptide(L)'
;MPKIKDLYDDDRPREKIAKKGVGTLNNRELVSAILGRGVSGRDVTKISSDIVNILENTEGKPTYEGLLEVEGMGPAKAAQVLAAFEISRRYMEKTENAVRITSPEDVLPLVEDIRSKQQEYFVCIT
;
A
#
# COMPACT_ATOMS: atom_id res chain seq x y z
N MET A 1 11.99 -9.13 -16.14
CA MET A 1 10.56 -8.82 -16.37
C MET A 1 10.44 -7.79 -17.47
N PRO A 2 9.35 -7.81 -18.25
CA PRO A 2 9.06 -6.82 -19.29
C PRO A 2 8.93 -5.40 -18.70
N LYS A 3 9.27 -4.37 -19.48
CA LYS A 3 9.04 -2.97 -19.08
C LYS A 3 7.55 -2.67 -19.19
N ILE A 4 7.06 -1.63 -18.50
CA ILE A 4 5.63 -1.26 -18.56
C ILE A 4 5.15 -1.03 -20.00
N LYS A 5 6.01 -0.43 -20.82
CA LYS A 5 5.72 -0.19 -22.24
C LYS A 5 5.60 -1.48 -23.08
N ASP A 6 6.13 -2.59 -22.59
CA ASP A 6 6.07 -3.90 -23.23
C ASP A 6 4.84 -4.72 -22.77
N LEU A 7 4.06 -4.18 -21.81
CA LEU A 7 2.80 -4.77 -21.36
C LEU A 7 1.65 -4.37 -22.29
N TYR A 8 0.67 -5.27 -22.43
CA TYR A 8 -0.64 -4.91 -22.96
C TYR A 8 -1.24 -3.76 -22.14
N ASP A 9 -2.03 -2.90 -22.78
CA ASP A 9 -2.63 -1.73 -22.12
C ASP A 9 -3.37 -2.14 -20.85
N ASP A 10 -4.11 -3.26 -20.88
CA ASP A 10 -4.86 -3.81 -19.74
C ASP A 10 -4.01 -4.31 -18.56
N ASP A 11 -2.71 -4.52 -18.77
CA ASP A 11 -1.78 -5.01 -17.75
C ASP A 11 -0.87 -3.89 -17.23
N ARG A 12 -0.91 -2.70 -17.83
CA ARG A 12 -0.24 -1.53 -17.26
C ARG A 12 -0.93 -1.12 -15.95
N PRO A 13 -0.19 -0.73 -14.90
CA PRO A 13 -0.77 -0.60 -13.56
C PRO A 13 -1.97 0.35 -13.46
N ARG A 14 -1.94 1.51 -14.13
CA ARG A 14 -3.02 2.51 -14.01
C ARG A 14 -4.28 2.08 -14.76
N GLU A 15 -4.09 1.47 -15.90
CA GLU A 15 -5.12 0.91 -16.76
C GLU A 15 -5.73 -0.35 -16.10
N LYS A 16 -4.89 -1.19 -15.49
CA LYS A 16 -5.30 -2.34 -14.68
C LYS A 16 -6.15 -1.91 -13.48
N ILE A 17 -5.82 -0.81 -12.81
CA ILE A 17 -6.66 -0.20 -11.77
C ILE A 17 -8.04 0.14 -12.34
N ALA A 18 -8.09 0.82 -13.49
CA ALA A 18 -9.36 1.25 -14.11
C ALA A 18 -10.23 0.05 -14.56
N LYS A 19 -9.61 -1.03 -15.03
CA LYS A 19 -10.33 -2.19 -15.61
C LYS A 19 -10.65 -3.30 -14.62
N LYS A 20 -9.70 -3.63 -13.74
CA LYS A 20 -9.75 -4.79 -12.85
C LYS A 20 -9.80 -4.42 -11.36
N GLY A 21 -9.62 -3.13 -11.04
CA GLY A 21 -9.61 -2.63 -9.65
C GLY A 21 -8.24 -2.72 -8.98
N VAL A 22 -8.01 -1.81 -8.02
CA VAL A 22 -6.72 -1.65 -7.34
C VAL A 22 -6.24 -2.89 -6.59
N GLY A 23 -7.17 -3.71 -6.07
CA GLY A 23 -6.84 -4.93 -5.33
C GLY A 23 -6.17 -6.04 -6.16
N THR A 24 -6.10 -5.88 -7.49
CA THR A 24 -5.42 -6.84 -8.38
C THR A 24 -3.94 -6.55 -8.60
N LEU A 25 -3.45 -5.42 -8.07
CA LEU A 25 -2.05 -5.01 -8.19
C LEU A 25 -1.25 -5.55 -7.00
N ASN A 26 -0.04 -6.05 -7.28
CA ASN A 26 0.95 -6.30 -6.23
C ASN A 26 1.63 -4.98 -5.78
N ASN A 27 2.36 -5.01 -4.67
CA ASN A 27 3.02 -3.84 -4.08
C ASN A 27 3.88 -3.05 -5.09
N ARG A 28 4.60 -3.74 -5.97
CA ARG A 28 5.44 -3.10 -6.98
C ARG A 28 4.61 -2.40 -8.06
N GLU A 29 3.51 -3.02 -8.49
CA GLU A 29 2.56 -2.41 -9.42
C GLU A 29 1.90 -1.18 -8.79
N LEU A 30 1.55 -1.22 -7.50
CA LEU A 30 1.03 -0.07 -6.76
C LEU A 30 2.02 1.09 -6.76
N VAL A 31 3.28 0.85 -6.41
CA VAL A 31 4.33 1.88 -6.45
C VAL A 31 4.54 2.39 -7.88
N SER A 32 4.51 1.50 -8.88
CA SER A 32 4.61 1.90 -10.29
C SER A 32 3.45 2.80 -10.72
N ALA A 33 2.23 2.53 -10.25
CA ALA A 33 1.06 3.36 -10.53
C ALA A 33 1.20 4.76 -9.91
N ILE A 34 1.74 4.86 -8.69
CA ILE A 34 2.05 6.13 -8.02
C ILE A 34 3.08 6.91 -8.87
N LEU A 35 4.26 6.32 -9.11
CA LEU A 35 5.37 6.99 -9.80
C LEU A 35 5.06 7.34 -11.26
N GLY A 36 4.28 6.50 -11.94
CA GLY A 36 3.81 6.67 -13.32
C GLY A 36 4.85 6.43 -14.41
N ARG A 37 6.08 6.92 -14.22
CA ARG A 37 7.16 6.77 -15.21
C ARG A 37 8.53 6.60 -14.56
N GLY A 38 9.42 5.96 -15.33
CA GLY A 38 10.82 5.79 -14.95
C GLY A 38 11.61 7.10 -15.04
N VAL A 39 12.92 6.97 -15.07
CA VAL A 39 13.83 8.05 -15.50
C VAL A 39 14.66 7.56 -16.69
N SER A 40 15.46 8.44 -17.29
CA SER A 40 16.42 7.99 -18.31
C SER A 40 17.32 6.89 -17.73
N GLY A 41 17.48 5.79 -18.47
CA GLY A 41 18.29 4.65 -18.04
C GLY A 41 17.64 3.70 -17.02
N ARG A 42 16.62 4.12 -16.25
CA ARG A 42 15.99 3.28 -15.22
C ARG A 42 14.47 3.22 -15.34
N ASP A 43 13.96 2.02 -15.61
CA ASP A 43 12.52 1.75 -15.74
C ASP A 43 11.80 1.89 -14.38
N VAL A 44 10.54 2.32 -14.40
CA VAL A 44 9.74 2.50 -13.18
C VAL A 44 9.53 1.20 -12.41
N THR A 45 9.50 0.05 -13.08
CA THR A 45 9.39 -1.27 -12.42
C THR A 45 10.60 -1.56 -11.55
N LYS A 46 11.80 -1.15 -11.98
CA LYS A 46 13.04 -1.28 -11.19
C LYS A 46 12.98 -0.38 -9.98
N ILE A 47 12.75 0.91 -10.19
CA ILE A 47 12.60 1.91 -9.11
C ILE A 47 11.57 1.44 -8.09
N SER A 48 10.42 0.95 -8.56
CA SER A 48 9.35 0.45 -7.69
C SER A 48 9.77 -0.75 -6.85
N SER A 49 10.63 -1.62 -7.38
CA SER A 49 11.17 -2.76 -6.62
C SER A 49 12.07 -2.29 -5.50
N ASP A 50 12.93 -1.30 -5.76
CA ASP A 50 13.82 -0.73 -4.75
C ASP A 50 13.03 -0.06 -3.62
N ILE A 51 11.97 0.66 -3.98
CA ILE A 51 11.07 1.29 -3.00
C ILE A 51 10.36 0.24 -2.15
N VAL A 52 9.86 -0.85 -2.75
CA VAL A 52 9.25 -1.95 -1.99
C VAL A 52 10.25 -2.55 -1.00
N ASN A 53 11.51 -2.76 -1.40
CA ASN A 53 12.54 -3.25 -0.50
C ASN A 53 12.82 -2.28 0.66
N ILE A 54 12.83 -0.97 0.40
CA ILE A 54 12.97 0.05 1.45
C ILE A 54 11.78 -0.03 2.42
N LEU A 55 10.56 -0.16 1.91
CA LEU A 55 9.36 -0.28 2.75
C LEU A 55 9.42 -1.53 3.62
N GLU A 56 9.86 -2.67 3.09
CA GLU A 56 10.04 -3.90 3.86
C GLU A 56 11.09 -3.72 4.96
N ASN A 57 12.23 -3.10 4.65
CA ASN A 57 13.31 -2.87 5.62
C ASN A 57 13.01 -1.78 6.67
N THR A 58 12.02 -0.92 6.41
CA THR A 58 11.65 0.19 7.30
C THR A 58 10.26 0.01 7.94
N GLU A 59 9.69 -1.19 7.86
CA GLU A 59 8.35 -1.50 8.37
C GLU A 59 7.28 -0.52 7.87
N GLY A 60 7.36 -0.14 6.59
CA GLY A 60 6.45 0.82 5.96
C GLY A 60 6.67 2.28 6.37
N LYS A 61 7.82 2.62 6.94
CA LYS A 61 8.17 3.98 7.40
C LYS A 61 9.42 4.52 6.71
N PRO A 62 9.39 4.73 5.38
CA PRO A 62 10.54 5.25 4.66
C PRO A 62 10.81 6.71 5.06
N THR A 63 12.07 7.13 5.05
CA THR A 63 12.47 8.52 5.24
C THR A 63 12.65 9.22 3.90
N TYR A 64 12.60 10.55 3.90
CA TYR A 64 12.86 11.34 2.69
C TYR A 64 14.27 11.08 2.16
N GLU A 65 15.25 11.05 3.05
CA GLU A 65 16.65 10.80 2.75
C GLU A 65 16.85 9.39 2.16
N GLY A 66 16.25 8.36 2.77
CA GLY A 66 16.37 6.98 2.28
C GLY A 66 15.73 6.80 0.90
N LEU A 67 14.68 7.55 0.57
CA LEU A 67 14.09 7.53 -0.77
C LEU A 67 14.99 8.20 -1.80
N LEU A 68 15.74 9.25 -1.43
CA LEU A 68 16.68 9.94 -2.32
C LEU A 68 17.91 9.09 -2.68
N GLU A 69 18.25 8.09 -1.86
CA GLU A 69 19.34 7.15 -2.16
C GLU A 69 19.03 6.23 -3.34
N VAL A 70 17.76 6.08 -3.71
CA VAL A 70 17.35 5.29 -4.88
C VAL A 70 17.64 6.09 -6.15
N GLU A 71 18.59 5.64 -6.96
CA GLU A 71 18.86 6.28 -8.26
C GLU A 71 17.56 6.39 -9.10
N GLY A 72 17.25 7.61 -9.56
CA GLY A 72 16.00 7.91 -10.27
C GLY A 72 14.85 8.42 -9.39
N MET A 73 15.05 8.50 -8.07
CA MET A 73 14.17 9.18 -7.12
C MET A 73 14.70 10.58 -6.81
N GLY A 74 14.27 11.56 -7.62
CA GLY A 74 14.48 12.97 -7.29
C GLY A 74 13.50 13.47 -6.22
N PRO A 75 13.72 14.70 -5.69
CA PRO A 75 12.90 15.33 -4.67
C PRO A 75 11.38 15.21 -4.90
N ALA A 76 10.94 15.45 -6.14
CA ALA A 76 9.51 15.40 -6.48
C ALA A 76 8.91 13.99 -6.32
N LYS A 77 9.62 12.94 -6.74
CA LYS A 77 9.14 11.55 -6.62
C LYS A 77 9.18 11.07 -5.17
N ALA A 78 10.21 11.45 -4.41
CA ALA A 78 10.30 11.15 -2.99
C ALA A 78 9.15 11.78 -2.21
N ALA A 79 8.88 13.08 -2.43
CA ALA A 79 7.74 13.78 -1.83
C ALA A 79 6.40 13.14 -2.23
N GLN A 80 6.25 12.75 -3.49
CA GLN A 80 5.03 12.06 -3.98
C GLN A 80 4.77 10.75 -3.24
N VAL A 81 5.80 9.91 -3.05
CA VAL A 81 5.68 8.64 -2.33
C VAL A 81 5.33 8.90 -0.87
N LEU A 82 6.06 9.76 -0.18
CA LEU A 82 5.79 10.09 1.22
C LEU A 82 4.37 10.64 1.43
N ALA A 83 3.90 11.51 0.53
CA ALA A 83 2.54 12.03 0.60
C ALA A 83 1.49 10.92 0.48
N ALA A 84 1.70 9.94 -0.42
CA ALA A 84 0.79 8.81 -0.57
C ALA A 84 0.74 7.94 0.71
N PHE A 85 1.89 7.65 1.30
CA PHE A 85 1.97 6.87 2.55
C PHE A 85 1.39 7.63 3.75
N GLU A 86 1.64 8.93 3.86
CA GLU A 86 1.09 9.77 4.92
C GLU A 86 -0.44 9.87 4.84
N ILE A 87 -1.01 9.99 3.62
CA ILE A 87 -2.46 9.90 3.44
C ILE A 87 -2.98 8.56 3.94
N SER A 88 -2.35 7.44 3.54
CA SER A 88 -2.73 6.11 4.01
C SER A 88 -2.69 6.03 5.53
N ARG A 89 -1.60 6.48 6.15
CA ARG A 89 -1.42 6.51 7.60
C ARG A 89 -2.53 7.30 8.29
N ARG A 90 -2.84 8.52 7.85
CA ARG A 90 -3.93 9.33 8.43
C ARG A 90 -5.29 8.67 8.37
N TYR A 91 -5.59 7.92 7.31
CA TYR A 91 -6.86 7.20 7.22
C TYR A 91 -6.87 5.93 8.06
N MET A 92 -5.74 5.22 8.17
CA MET A 92 -5.61 4.07 9.08
C MET A 92 -5.68 4.52 10.55
N GLU A 93 -5.01 5.61 10.91
CA GLU A 93 -5.05 6.22 12.24
C GLU A 93 -6.41 6.86 12.55
N LYS A 94 -7.15 7.39 11.56
CA LYS A 94 -8.56 7.77 11.78
C LYS A 94 -9.47 6.57 12.04
N THR A 95 -9.01 5.38 11.70
CA THR A 95 -9.68 4.13 12.11
C THR A 95 -9.37 3.81 13.58
N GLU A 96 -8.56 4.63 14.28
CA GLU A 96 -8.49 4.72 15.76
C GLU A 96 -9.72 5.40 16.39
N ASN A 97 -10.87 5.40 15.72
CA ASN A 97 -12.11 5.02 16.42
C ASN A 97 -12.09 3.50 16.70
N ALA A 98 -10.93 2.94 17.02
CA ALA A 98 -10.83 1.62 17.60
C ALA A 98 -11.71 1.69 18.84
N VAL A 99 -12.77 0.89 18.86
CA VAL A 99 -13.65 0.80 20.01
C VAL A 99 -12.74 0.47 21.18
N ARG A 100 -12.54 1.42 22.08
CA ARG A 100 -11.74 1.18 23.28
C ARG A 100 -12.55 0.20 24.11
N ILE A 101 -12.08 -1.05 24.19
CA ILE A 101 -12.73 -2.08 24.98
C ILE A 101 -12.46 -1.76 26.46
N THR A 102 -13.46 -1.18 27.11
CA THR A 102 -13.45 -0.90 28.54
C THR A 102 -14.41 -1.80 29.30
N SER A 103 -15.32 -2.46 28.58
CA SER A 103 -16.37 -3.34 29.09
C SER A 103 -16.69 -4.45 28.09
N PRO A 104 -17.29 -5.58 28.52
CA PRO A 104 -17.69 -6.67 27.62
C PRO A 104 -18.63 -6.23 26.48
N GLU A 105 -19.46 -5.23 26.71
CA GLU A 105 -20.44 -4.70 25.75
C GLU A 105 -19.77 -4.08 24.51
N ASP A 106 -18.57 -3.52 24.69
CA ASP A 106 -17.77 -2.89 23.63
C ASP A 106 -17.36 -3.91 22.54
N VAL A 107 -17.32 -5.20 22.87
CA VAL A 107 -16.94 -6.28 21.95
C VAL A 107 -18.08 -6.69 21.02
N LEU A 108 -19.34 -6.51 21.42
CA LEU A 108 -20.50 -7.04 20.68
C LEU A 108 -20.59 -6.58 19.21
N PRO A 109 -20.32 -5.31 18.87
CA PRO A 109 -20.30 -4.87 17.46
C PRO A 109 -19.12 -5.45 16.67
N LEU A 110 -18.01 -5.79 17.33
CA LEU A 110 -16.79 -6.29 16.69
C LEU A 110 -16.89 -7.78 16.28
N VAL A 111 -17.88 -8.50 16.82
CA VAL A 111 -18.11 -9.94 16.58
C VAL A 111 -19.47 -10.23 15.95
N GLU A 112 -20.09 -9.22 15.33
CA GLU A 112 -21.43 -9.34 14.74
C GLU A 112 -21.51 -10.46 13.68
N ASP A 113 -20.43 -10.65 12.92
CA ASP A 113 -20.34 -11.64 11.85
C ASP A 113 -20.40 -13.09 12.35
N ILE A 114 -19.96 -13.35 13.58
CA ILE A 114 -20.00 -14.69 14.19
C ILE A 114 -21.22 -14.94 15.07
N ARG A 115 -22.01 -13.90 15.40
CA ARG A 115 -23.15 -13.97 16.33
C ARG A 115 -24.18 -15.05 16.01
N SER A 116 -24.38 -15.34 14.72
CA SER A 116 -25.39 -16.29 14.23
C SER A 116 -24.82 -17.65 13.81
N LYS A 117 -23.50 -17.85 13.92
CA LYS A 117 -22.86 -19.08 13.47
C LYS A 117 -23.12 -20.22 14.45
N GLN A 118 -23.32 -21.43 13.92
CA GLN A 118 -23.62 -22.63 14.73
C GLN A 118 -22.38 -23.33 15.32
N GLN A 119 -21.19 -22.92 14.90
CA GLN A 119 -19.91 -23.46 15.37
C GLN A 119 -19.22 -22.42 16.27
N GLU A 120 -18.45 -22.87 17.25
CA GLU A 120 -17.65 -21.98 18.10
C GLU A 120 -16.47 -21.39 17.33
N TYR A 121 -16.23 -20.08 17.52
CA TYR A 121 -15.10 -19.35 16.95
C TYR A 121 -14.29 -18.73 18.08
N PHE A 122 -12.98 -19.01 18.09
CA PHE A 122 -12.04 -18.36 18.99
C PHE A 122 -11.48 -17.10 18.30
N VAL A 123 -11.78 -15.92 18.84
CA VAL A 123 -11.38 -14.62 18.29
C VAL A 123 -10.56 -13.86 19.33
N CYS A 124 -9.39 -13.37 18.93
CA CYS A 124 -8.57 -12.49 19.76
C CYS A 124 -8.76 -11.04 19.30
N ILE A 125 -9.12 -10.16 20.24
CA ILE A 125 -9.28 -8.71 20.01
C ILE A 125 -8.43 -7.99 21.06
N THR A 126 -7.67 -6.98 20.63
CA THR A 126 -6.70 -6.24 21.44
C THR A 126 -6.97 -4.75 21.37
#